data_AF-D0IBT2-F1
#
_entry.id   AF-D0IBT2-F1
#
_cell.length_a   1.000
_cell.length_b   1.000
_cell.length_c   1.000
_cell.angle_alpha   90.00
_cell.angle_beta   90.00
_cell.angle_gamma   90.00
#
_symmetry.space_group_name_H-M   'P 1'
#
loop_
_entity.id
_entity.type
_entity.pdbx_description
1 polymer ?
#
loop_
_entity_poly.entity_id
_entity_poly.type
_entity_poly.pdbx_seq_one_letter_code
_entity_poly.pdbx_strand_id
1 'polypeptide(L)'
;MGILGEKYFVWDKEADINFIKPGSTDLFAEFVISEETIASIQQATANGDKVFPEFIVNVVDTSGEVVSRVRRVLYVRKKPKYREGRGASALR
;
A
#
# COMPACT_ATOMS: atom_id res chain seq x y z
N MET A 1 -2.69 6.33 -4.16
CA MET A 1 -1.66 5.32 -4.52
C MET A 1 -1.92 4.83 -5.94
N GLY A 2 -1.43 5.57 -6.93
CA GLY A 2 -1.78 5.39 -8.35
C GLY A 2 -1.09 4.23 -9.06
N ILE A 3 -0.12 3.57 -8.41
CA ILE A 3 0.78 2.60 -9.08
C ILE A 3 0.07 1.32 -9.56
N LEU A 4 -0.98 0.89 -8.84
CA LEU A 4 -1.82 -0.24 -9.26
C LEU A 4 -2.92 0.18 -10.26
N GLY A 5 -3.10 1.48 -10.48
CA GLY A 5 -4.08 2.04 -11.40
C GLY A 5 -5.54 1.85 -10.97
N GLU A 6 -6.45 2.21 -11.87
CA GLU A 6 -7.90 2.22 -11.63
C GLU A 6 -8.52 0.83 -11.41
N LYS A 7 -7.76 -0.24 -11.66
CA LYS A 7 -8.21 -1.63 -11.55
C LYS A 7 -8.37 -2.10 -10.10
N TYR A 8 -7.84 -1.35 -9.14
CA TYR A 8 -7.77 -1.74 -7.75
C TYR A 8 -8.50 -0.78 -6.84
N PHE A 9 -9.08 -1.32 -5.77
CA PHE A 9 -9.34 -0.55 -4.57
C PHE A 9 -8.10 -0.59 -3.69
N VAL A 10 -7.64 0.58 -3.25
CA VAL A 10 -6.47 0.73 -2.39
C VAL A 10 -6.73 1.82 -1.36
N TRP A 11 -6.55 1.53 -0.08
CA TRP A 11 -6.65 2.49 1.01
C TRP A 11 -5.84 2.02 2.23
N ASP A 12 -5.46 2.93 3.12
CA ASP A 12 -4.86 2.59 4.41
C ASP A 12 -5.89 1.92 5.32
N LYS A 13 -5.62 0.68 5.72
CA LYS A 13 -6.44 -0.02 6.73
C LYS A 13 -6.03 0.40 8.14
N GLU A 14 -4.73 0.49 8.37
CA GLU A 14 -4.14 0.68 9.71
C GLU A 14 -2.76 1.30 9.56
N ALA A 15 -2.36 2.09 10.55
CA ALA A 15 -1.00 2.61 10.64
C ALA A 15 -0.59 2.78 12.11
N ASP A 16 0.69 2.66 12.34
CA ASP A 16 1.35 2.99 13.60
C ASP A 16 2.58 3.85 13.32
N ILE A 17 2.90 4.69 14.29
CA ILE A 17 4.06 5.57 14.21
C ILE A 17 4.86 5.44 15.49
N ASN A 18 6.18 5.27 15.32
CA ASN A 18 7.15 5.36 16.39
C ASN A 18 7.88 6.70 16.29
N PHE A 19 7.67 7.59 17.25
CA PHE A 19 8.38 8.87 17.36
C PHE A 19 9.70 8.64 18.10
N ILE A 20 10.82 8.78 17.40
CA ILE A 20 12.15 8.47 17.93
C ILE A 20 12.78 9.70 18.58
N LYS A 21 12.67 10.86 17.92
CA LYS A 21 13.17 12.15 18.40
C LYS A 21 12.30 13.29 17.88
N PRO A 22 12.34 14.50 18.47
CA PRO A 22 11.61 15.65 17.93
C PRO A 22 12.13 16.05 16.54
N GLY A 23 11.23 16.46 15.66
CA GLY A 23 11.59 17.09 14.38
C GLY A 23 11.87 18.58 14.58
N SER A 24 13.07 19.03 14.27
CA SER A 24 13.51 20.42 14.47
C SER A 24 13.78 21.17 13.16
N THR A 25 13.65 20.49 12.03
CA THR A 25 13.82 21.02 10.68
C THR A 25 12.71 20.47 9.78
N ASP A 26 12.75 20.82 8.49
CA ASP A 26 11.93 20.16 7.48
C ASP A 26 12.16 18.64 7.50
N LEU A 27 11.07 17.89 7.34
CA LEU A 27 11.04 16.43 7.40
C LEU A 27 10.59 15.86 6.06
N PHE A 28 11.21 14.76 5.65
CA PHE A 28 10.98 14.09 4.37
C PHE A 28 10.67 12.62 4.60
N ALA A 29 9.85 12.04 3.73
CA ALA A 29 9.53 10.63 3.74
C ALA A 29 9.51 10.10 2.30
N GLU A 30 10.28 9.06 2.05
CA GLU A 30 10.32 8.38 0.75
C GLU A 30 9.51 7.08 0.82
N PHE A 31 8.62 6.91 -0.16
CA PHE A 31 7.79 5.71 -0.29
C PHE A 31 8.26 4.92 -1.50
N VAL A 32 9.00 3.84 -1.27
CA VAL A 32 9.48 2.95 -2.32
C VAL A 32 8.60 1.71 -2.38
N ILE A 33 8.06 1.41 -3.56
CA ILE A 33 7.31 0.18 -3.83
C ILE A 33 8.04 -0.52 -4.98
N SER A 34 8.61 -1.69 -4.71
CA SER A 34 9.34 -2.44 -5.72
C SER A 34 8.39 -3.07 -6.76
N GLU A 35 8.91 -3.32 -7.96
CA GLU A 35 8.18 -4.07 -8.99
C GLU A 35 7.76 -5.45 -8.50
N GLU A 36 8.62 -6.13 -7.73
CA GLU A 36 8.32 -7.40 -7.08
C GLU A 36 7.12 -7.29 -6.14
N THR A 37 7.05 -6.23 -5.34
CA THR A 37 5.91 -5.98 -4.44
C THR A 37 4.62 -5.80 -5.24
N ILE A 38 4.70 -5.06 -6.35
CA ILE A 38 3.55 -4.87 -7.26
C ILE A 38 3.12 -6.21 -7.85
N ALA A 39 4.05 -7.01 -8.36
CA ALA A 39 3.76 -8.32 -8.94
C ALA A 39 3.14 -9.27 -7.93
N SER A 40 3.67 -9.33 -6.70
CA SER A 40 3.14 -10.13 -5.60
C SER A 40 1.70 -9.74 -5.25
N ILE A 41 1.42 -8.44 -5.11
CA ILE A 41 0.07 -7.94 -4.87
C ILE A 41 -0.87 -8.33 -6.02
N GLN A 42 -0.45 -8.16 -7.27
CA GLN A 42 -1.26 -8.51 -8.45
C GLN A 42 -1.58 -9.99 -8.50
N GLN A 43 -0.60 -10.86 -8.22
CA GLN A 43 -0.78 -12.31 -8.18
C GLN A 43 -1.76 -12.71 -7.07
N ALA A 44 -1.54 -12.23 -5.85
CA ALA A 44 -2.35 -12.58 -4.69
C ALA A 44 -3.80 -12.05 -4.75
N THR A 45 -4.05 -11.05 -5.61
CA THR A 45 -5.39 -10.47 -5.81
C THR A 45 -6.03 -10.86 -7.15
N ALA A 46 -5.41 -11.75 -7.93
CA ALA A 46 -5.85 -12.11 -9.28
C ALA A 46 -7.32 -12.56 -9.34
N ASN A 47 -7.73 -13.38 -8.36
CA ASN A 47 -9.09 -13.92 -8.21
C ASN A 47 -10.04 -12.97 -7.47
N GLY A 48 -9.57 -11.78 -7.11
CA GLY A 48 -10.34 -10.77 -6.39
C GLY A 48 -10.34 -10.93 -4.88
N ASP A 49 -9.43 -11.74 -4.33
CA ASP A 49 -9.12 -11.73 -2.91
C ASP A 49 -8.51 -10.39 -2.49
N LYS A 50 -8.65 -10.07 -1.20
CA LYS A 50 -8.03 -8.90 -0.59
C LYS A 50 -6.69 -9.31 0.00
N VAL A 51 -5.73 -8.41 -0.04
CA VAL A 51 -4.42 -8.57 0.61
C VAL A 51 -4.11 -7.34 1.46
N PHE A 52 -3.19 -7.53 2.40
CA PHE A 52 -2.80 -6.52 3.39
C PHE A 52 -1.29 -6.27 3.41
N PRO A 53 -0.68 -5.77 2.32
CA PRO A 53 0.74 -5.48 2.30
C PRO A 53 1.09 -4.41 3.34
N GLU A 54 2.22 -4.62 3.99
CA GLU A 54 2.76 -3.72 5.01
C GLU A 54 3.97 -2.96 4.46
N PHE A 55 4.05 -1.68 4.77
CA PHE A 55 5.13 -0.80 4.35
C PHE A 55 5.69 -0.07 5.55
N ILE A 56 7.02 0.01 5.61
CA ILE A 56 7.75 0.83 6.59
C ILE A 56 8.30 2.05 5.86
N VAL A 57 8.04 3.22 6.43
CA VAL A 57 8.47 4.50 5.90
C VAL A 57 9.22 5.22 7.00
N ASN A 58 10.45 5.61 6.71
CA ASN A 58 11.23 6.44 7.61
C ASN A 58 10.95 7.90 7.27
N VAL A 59 10.64 8.68 8.30
CA VAL A 59 10.62 10.14 8.23
C VAL A 59 11.99 10.63 8.67
N VAL A 60 12.69 11.33 7.81
CA VAL A 60 14.05 11.82 8.03
C VAL A 60 14.10 13.34 8.03
N ASP A 61 15.06 13.92 8.76
CA ASP A 61 15.35 15.35 8.70
C ASP A 61 16.24 15.72 7.50
N THR A 62 16.60 17.00 7.37
CA THR A 62 17.44 17.51 6.28
C THR A 62 18.86 16.91 6.25
N SER A 63 19.32 16.32 7.35
CA SER A 63 20.60 15.61 7.44
C SER A 63 20.48 14.12 7.11
N GLY A 64 19.26 13.62 6.88
CA GLY A 64 18.97 12.22 6.63
C GLY A 64 18.79 11.38 7.89
N GLU A 65 18.74 11.99 9.08
CA GLU A 65 18.55 11.25 10.33
C GLU A 65 17.08 10.92 10.56
N VAL A 66 16.79 9.69 10.99
CA VAL A 66 15.41 9.21 11.22
C VAL A 66 14.81 9.87 12.46
N VAL A 67 13.71 10.60 12.26
CA VAL A 67 12.92 11.28 13.30
C VAL A 67 11.75 10.40 13.76
N SER A 68 11.12 9.69 12.82
CA SER A 68 10.08 8.72 13.14
C SER A 68 10.02 7.60 12.11
N ARG A 69 9.40 6.49 12.50
CA ARG A 69 9.13 5.36 11.60
C ARG A 69 7.64 5.07 11.58
N VAL A 70 7.07 5.05 10.39
CA VAL A 70 5.65 4.77 10.16
C VAL A 70 5.53 3.38 9.55
N ARG A 71 4.79 2.49 10.19
CA ARG A 71 4.32 1.26 9.55
C ARG A 71 2.88 1.47 9.09
N ARG A 72 2.59 1.07 7.85
CA ARG A 72 1.29 1.21 7.20
C ARG A 72 0.85 -0.15 6.69
N VAL A 73 -0.39 -0.53 7.00
CA VAL A 73 -1.05 -1.71 6.45
C VAL A 73 -2.09 -1.24 5.45
N LEU A 74 -1.94 -1.63 4.19
CA LEU A 74 -2.85 -1.21 3.13
C LEU A 74 -3.87 -2.29 2.83
N TYR A 75 -5.13 -1.93 2.67
CA TYR A 75 -6.09 -2.79 2.01
C TYR A 75 -5.87 -2.71 0.50
N VAL A 76 -5.67 -3.85 -0.16
CA VAL A 76 -5.65 -3.91 -1.62
C VAL A 76 -6.57 -5.01 -2.12
N ARG A 77 -7.42 -4.68 -3.10
CA ARG A 77 -8.30 -5.67 -3.76
C ARG A 77 -8.62 -5.26 -5.19
N LYS A 78 -8.55 -6.21 -6.13
CA LYS A 78 -8.97 -5.99 -7.52
C LYS A 78 -10.48 -5.68 -7.59
N LYS A 79 -10.89 -4.64 -8.32
CA LYS A 79 -12.32 -4.27 -8.41
C LYS A 79 -13.12 -5.36 -9.15
N PRO A 80 -14.39 -5.62 -8.77
CA PRO A 80 -15.20 -6.69 -9.35
C PRO A 80 -15.21 -6.73 -10.88
N LYS A 81 -15.32 -5.58 -11.55
CA LYS A 81 -15.38 -5.47 -13.01
C LYS A 81 -14.10 -5.91 -13.75
N TYR A 82 -12.98 -6.06 -13.04
CA TYR A 82 -11.70 -6.53 -13.61
C TYR A 82 -11.30 -7.91 -13.08
N ARG A 83 -12.21 -8.62 -12.41
CA ARG A 83 -12.00 -10.02 -11.99
C ARG A 83 -12.48 -10.92 -13.13
N GLU A 84 -11.68 -11.91 -13.49
CA GLU A 84 -12.11 -12.92 -14.44
C GLU A 84 -13.16 -13.82 -13.78
N GLY A 85 -14.22 -14.20 -14.51
CA GLY A 85 -15.19 -15.21 -14.05
C GLY A 85 -16.52 -14.74 -13.41
N ARG A 86 -16.88 -13.44 -13.43
CA ARG A 86 -18.23 -12.98 -12.96
C ARG A 86 -19.15 -12.44 -14.06
N GLY A 87 -19.08 -13.02 -15.26
CA GLY A 87 -20.00 -12.75 -16.37
C GLY A 87 -21.03 -13.86 -16.67
N ALA A 88 -21.02 -15.00 -15.98
CA ALA A 88 -21.80 -16.18 -16.40
C ALA A 88 -22.65 -16.87 -15.31
N SER A 89 -22.93 -16.24 -14.17
CA SER A 89 -23.75 -16.89 -13.12
C SER A 89 -24.58 -15.91 -12.28
N ALA A 90 -25.27 -14.97 -12.94
CA ALA A 90 -26.29 -14.15 -12.29
C ALA A 90 -27.53 -13.94 -13.18
N LEU A 91 -27.84 -14.92 -14.03
CA LEU A 91 -29.19 -15.17 -14.55
C LEU A 91 -29.50 -16.64 -14.31
N ARG A 92 -30.15 -16.93 -13.18
CA ARG A 92 -31.04 -18.06 -12.94
C ARG A 92 -31.83 -17.76 -11.67
#